data_AF-A0AAP4F8N3-F1
#
_entry.id   AF-A0AAP4F8N3-F1
#
_cell.length_a   1.000
_cell.length_b   1.000
_cell.length_c   1.000
_cell.angle_alpha   90.00
_cell.angle_beta   90.00
_cell.angle_gamma   90.00
#
_symmetry.space_group_name_H-M   'P 1'
#
loop_
_entity.id
_entity.type
_entity.pdbx_description
1 polymer ?
#
loop_
_entity_poly.entity_id
_entity_poly.type
_entity_poly.pdbx_seq_one_letter_code
_entity_poly.pdbx_strand_id
1 'polypeptide(L)'
;MPSHDEIQTALSARIDGEPAGIADEILDAHVSGCERCQTFQNRALALTRSMHHANEHSGDELTPPRQLTEDILAGVEPTWRRSARRAELNTILARLTLLVCGVGFGIWAVVQVIASGGLIPQTLDVQGEAVLDPSADPQLATALMEGAALRAGVSLGLLAAAWRPYWASGLMPVVGAMGMFFSGFIVRDLVLGVATSEQILLIAMLLVSALATAWLWIRYRYVQHRYVQLGNHIIE
;
A
#
# COMPACT_ATOMS: atom_id res chain seq x y z
N MET A 1 11.87 2.93 50.18
CA MET A 1 13.12 2.83 49.41
C MET A 1 13.36 1.36 49.17
N PRO A 2 13.57 0.91 47.92
CA PRO A 2 13.84 -0.48 47.63
C PRO A 2 15.08 -0.94 48.41
N SER A 3 15.02 -2.17 48.92
CA SER A 3 16.14 -2.74 49.65
C SER A 3 17.31 -3.02 48.68
N HIS A 4 18.53 -3.16 49.21
CA HIS A 4 19.68 -3.53 48.38
C HIS A 4 19.48 -4.88 47.66
N ASP A 5 18.67 -5.78 48.21
CA ASP A 5 18.40 -7.09 47.64
C ASP A 5 17.45 -6.99 46.42
N GLU A 6 16.44 -6.13 46.52
CA GLU A 6 15.53 -5.80 45.42
C GLU A 6 16.27 -5.13 44.25
N ILE A 7 17.18 -4.21 44.56
CA ILE A 7 18.02 -3.53 43.56
C ILE A 7 18.97 -4.52 42.87
N GLN A 8 19.60 -5.44 43.61
CA GLN A 8 20.50 -6.44 43.03
C GLN A 8 19.74 -7.44 42.14
N THR A 9 18.53 -7.84 42.54
CA THR A 9 17.65 -8.70 41.74
C THR A 9 17.22 -8.02 40.46
N ALA A 10 16.75 -6.77 40.54
CA ALA A 10 16.36 -5.97 39.37
C ALA A 10 17.54 -5.77 38.40
N LEU A 11 18.74 -5.55 38.93
CA LEU A 11 19.95 -5.41 38.12
C LEU A 11 20.35 -6.72 37.43
N SER A 12 20.21 -7.87 38.10
CA SER A 12 20.44 -9.18 37.48
C SER A 12 19.47 -9.43 36.33
N ALA A 13 18.16 -9.21 36.58
CA ALA A 13 17.13 -9.34 35.55
C ALA A 13 17.42 -8.45 34.34
N ARG A 14 17.88 -7.21 34.56
CA ARG A 14 18.29 -6.30 33.49
C ARG A 14 19.48 -6.82 32.68
N ILE A 15 20.47 -7.45 33.31
CA ILE A 15 21.63 -8.03 32.62
C ILE A 15 21.21 -9.21 31.73
N ASP A 16 20.20 -9.98 32.16
CA ASP A 16 19.67 -11.14 31.43
C ASP A 16 18.56 -10.79 30.40
N GLY A 17 18.17 -9.51 30.33
CA GLY A 17 17.12 -9.02 29.43
C GLY A 17 15.68 -9.32 29.88
N GLU A 18 15.51 -9.74 31.15
CA GLU A 18 14.23 -9.97 31.79
C GLU A 18 13.64 -8.68 32.40
N PRO A 19 12.31 -8.60 32.60
CA PRO A 19 11.69 -7.42 33.19
C PRO A 19 12.17 -7.16 34.63
N ALA A 20 12.85 -6.03 34.84
CA ALA A 20 13.48 -5.68 36.12
C ALA A 20 12.50 -5.35 37.27
N GLY A 21 11.22 -5.11 36.97
CA GLY A 21 10.16 -4.85 37.96
C GLY A 21 10.28 -3.50 38.71
N ILE A 22 11.37 -2.76 38.50
CA ILE A 22 11.65 -1.43 39.05
C ILE A 22 11.95 -0.50 37.85
N ALA A 23 11.50 0.75 37.92
CA ALA A 23 11.80 1.73 36.87
C ALA A 23 13.32 1.97 36.75
N ASP A 24 13.83 1.98 35.52
CA ASP A 24 15.27 2.11 35.23
C ASP A 24 15.88 3.39 35.82
N GLU A 25 15.12 4.49 35.83
CA GLU A 25 15.54 5.77 36.44
C GLU A 25 15.85 5.63 37.94
N ILE A 26 15.04 4.85 38.67
CA ILE A 26 15.19 4.61 40.11
C ILE A 26 16.38 3.68 40.35
N LEU A 27 16.54 2.68 39.48
CA LEU A 27 17.63 1.72 39.53
C LEU A 27 18.98 2.40 39.31
N ASP A 28 19.10 3.24 38.28
CA ASP A 28 20.34 3.96 37.95
C ASP A 28 20.67 5.05 38.98
N ALA A 29 19.66 5.76 39.51
CA ALA A 29 19.84 6.70 40.61
C ALA A 29 20.40 6.01 41.86
N HIS A 30 19.91 4.82 42.20
CA HIS A 30 20.42 4.07 43.35
C HIS A 30 21.84 3.54 43.11
N VAL A 31 22.10 2.97 41.92
CA VAL A 31 23.41 2.42 41.58
C VAL A 31 24.47 3.52 41.54
N SER A 32 24.17 4.72 41.05
CA SER A 32 25.14 5.84 41.04
C SER A 32 25.54 6.30 42.45
N GLY A 33 24.67 6.15 43.45
CA GLY A 33 24.92 6.58 44.83
C GLY A 33 25.39 5.47 45.79
N CYS A 34 25.34 4.19 45.41
CA CYS A 34 25.58 3.07 46.33
C CYS A 34 26.76 2.18 45.89
N GLU A 35 27.88 2.28 46.62
CA GLU A 35 29.12 1.52 46.35
C GLU A 35 28.89 -0.01 46.36
N ARG A 36 28.01 -0.51 47.23
CA ARG A 36 27.67 -1.93 47.31
C ARG A 36 27.02 -2.44 46.02
N CYS A 37 26.09 -1.67 45.45
CA CYS A 37 25.37 -2.04 44.23
C CYS A 37 26.26 -1.89 42.99
N GLN A 38 27.14 -0.90 42.95
CA GLN A 38 28.18 -0.79 41.91
C GLN A 38 29.13 -1.99 41.92
N THR A 39 29.57 -2.39 43.12
CA THR A 39 30.47 -3.54 43.28
C THR A 39 29.78 -4.84 42.85
N PHE A 40 28.48 -4.97 43.08
CA PHE A 40 27.70 -6.10 42.59
C PHE A 40 27.59 -6.08 41.05
N GLN A 41 27.24 -4.94 40.45
CA GLN A 41 27.18 -4.77 38.99
C GLN A 41 28.50 -5.15 38.30
N ASN A 42 29.61 -4.62 38.82
CA ASN A 42 30.93 -4.87 38.26
C ASN A 42 31.32 -6.35 38.32
N ARG A 43 30.95 -7.04 39.42
CA ARG A 43 31.17 -8.49 39.56
C ARG A 43 30.30 -9.30 38.62
N ALA A 44 29.01 -8.96 38.49
CA ALA A 44 28.10 -9.62 37.56
C ALA A 44 28.60 -9.48 36.11
N LEU A 45 28.94 -8.26 35.68
CA LEU A 45 29.49 -8.02 34.35
C LEU A 45 30.85 -8.69 34.12
N ALA A 46 31.71 -8.76 35.14
CA ALA A 46 32.98 -9.46 35.06
C ALA A 46 32.78 -10.98 34.90
N LEU A 47 31.79 -11.56 35.57
CA LEU A 47 31.42 -12.97 35.43
C LEU A 47 30.84 -13.29 34.05
N THR A 48 29.93 -12.45 33.53
CA THR A 48 29.39 -12.62 32.17
C THR A 48 30.52 -12.58 31.14
N ARG A 49 31.46 -11.64 31.27
CA ARG A 49 32.66 -11.58 30.42
C ARG A 49 33.56 -12.80 30.57
N SER A 50 33.79 -13.28 31.78
CA SER A 50 34.64 -14.47 31.98
C SER A 50 33.98 -15.74 31.44
N MET A 51 32.66 -15.88 31.50
CA MET A 51 31.93 -16.98 30.86
C MET A 51 32.00 -16.89 29.32
N HIS A 52 31.86 -15.69 28.75
CA HIS A 52 32.07 -15.48 27.31
C HIS A 52 33.50 -15.84 26.89
N HIS A 53 34.51 -15.39 27.63
CA HIS A 53 35.92 -15.72 27.34
C HIS A 53 36.26 -17.18 27.61
N ALA A 54 35.67 -17.82 28.61
CA ALA A 54 35.86 -19.25 28.88
C ALA A 54 35.31 -20.09 27.72
N ASN A 55 34.18 -19.69 27.14
CA ASN A 55 33.66 -20.27 25.89
C ASN A 55 34.64 -20.09 24.72
N GLU A 56 35.33 -18.94 24.63
CA GLU A 56 36.36 -18.72 23.60
C GLU A 56 37.65 -19.55 23.82
N HIS A 57 38.05 -19.80 25.08
CA HIS A 57 39.30 -20.52 25.42
C HIS A 57 39.15 -22.05 25.46
N SER A 58 37.92 -22.58 25.45
CA SER A 58 37.66 -24.02 25.31
C SER A 58 38.06 -24.61 23.95
N GLY A 59 38.69 -23.82 23.06
CA GLY A 59 39.23 -24.29 21.77
C GLY A 59 38.17 -24.54 20.70
N ASP A 60 36.89 -24.42 21.06
CA ASP A 60 35.81 -24.21 20.11
C ASP A 60 35.70 -22.70 19.94
N GLU A 61 36.37 -22.17 18.91
CA GLU A 61 36.22 -20.77 18.53
C GLU A 61 34.72 -20.50 18.39
N LEU A 62 34.15 -19.65 19.24
CA LEU A 62 32.76 -19.21 19.13
C LEU A 62 32.60 -18.28 17.91
N THR A 63 33.27 -18.56 16.80
CA THR A 63 32.71 -18.29 15.48
C THR A 63 31.51 -19.23 15.39
N PRO A 64 30.26 -18.73 15.41
CA PRO A 64 29.14 -19.60 15.09
C PRO A 64 29.50 -20.33 13.78
N PRO A 65 29.41 -21.66 13.73
CA PRO A 65 29.76 -22.42 12.54
C PRO A 65 29.10 -21.72 11.37
N ARG A 66 29.88 -21.27 10.37
CA ARG A 66 29.33 -20.48 9.25
C ARG A 66 28.12 -21.17 8.62
N GLN A 67 28.10 -22.50 8.65
CA GLN A 67 26.97 -23.33 8.23
C GLN A 67 25.68 -23.08 9.02
N LEU A 68 25.72 -22.86 10.34
CA LEU A 68 24.54 -22.52 11.13
C LEU A 68 24.07 -21.09 10.89
N THR A 69 24.98 -20.14 10.73
CA THR A 69 24.61 -18.77 10.34
C THR A 69 24.04 -18.75 8.92
N GLU A 70 24.64 -19.47 7.98
CA GLU A 70 24.17 -19.62 6.60
C GLU A 70 22.84 -20.38 6.56
N ASP A 71 22.64 -21.45 7.34
CA ASP A 71 21.37 -22.19 7.40
C ASP A 71 20.26 -21.40 8.10
N ILE A 72 20.57 -20.64 9.15
CA ILE A 72 19.59 -19.74 9.80
C ILE A 72 19.24 -18.60 8.86
N LEU A 73 20.23 -17.95 8.23
CA LEU A 73 19.98 -16.90 7.23
C LEU A 73 19.24 -17.49 6.02
N ALA A 74 19.58 -18.68 5.54
CA ALA A 74 18.91 -19.37 4.44
C ALA A 74 17.53 -19.92 4.84
N GLY A 75 17.23 -20.07 6.13
CA GLY A 75 15.90 -20.41 6.64
C GLY A 75 15.00 -19.19 6.81
N VAL A 76 15.56 -18.05 7.23
CA VAL A 76 14.82 -16.79 7.43
C VAL A 76 14.62 -16.02 6.12
N GLU A 77 15.66 -15.90 5.29
CA GLU A 77 15.65 -15.23 3.99
C GLU A 77 14.51 -15.69 3.05
N PRO A 78 14.17 -16.99 2.89
CA PRO A 78 13.10 -17.41 2.02
C PRO A 78 11.72 -16.99 2.54
N THR A 79 11.52 -16.85 3.85
CA THR A 79 10.23 -16.43 4.41
C THR A 79 10.01 -14.93 4.19
N TRP A 80 11.03 -14.11 4.46
CA TRP A 80 11.04 -12.68 4.19
C TRP A 80 10.98 -12.37 2.69
N ARG A 81 11.73 -13.11 1.87
CA ARG A 81 11.72 -12.95 0.41
C ARG A 81 10.38 -13.38 -0.20
N ARG A 82 9.70 -14.40 0.34
CA ARG A 82 8.35 -14.80 -0.12
C ARG A 82 7.30 -13.73 0.24
N SER A 83 7.34 -13.17 1.44
CA SER A 83 6.40 -12.11 1.84
C SER A 83 6.67 -10.81 1.08
N ALA A 84 7.94 -10.43 0.90
CA ALA A 84 8.36 -9.30 0.07
C ALA A 84 8.00 -9.48 -1.41
N ARG A 85 8.19 -10.68 -1.96
CA ARG A 85 7.84 -11.00 -3.36
C ARG A 85 6.33 -11.00 -3.59
N ARG A 86 5.52 -11.55 -2.66
CA ARG A 86 4.05 -11.42 -2.74
C ARG A 86 3.61 -9.97 -2.68
N ALA A 87 4.26 -9.19 -1.82
CA ALA A 87 4.04 -7.77 -1.68
C ALA A 87 4.34 -6.98 -2.97
N GLU A 88 5.41 -7.34 -3.67
CA GLU A 88 5.82 -6.75 -4.94
C GLU A 88 4.91 -7.19 -6.10
N LEU A 89 4.60 -8.50 -6.19
CA LEU A 89 3.70 -9.06 -7.18
C LEU A 89 2.31 -8.44 -7.13
N ASN A 90 1.76 -8.21 -5.92
CA ASN A 90 0.46 -7.56 -5.76
C ASN A 90 0.47 -6.12 -6.29
N THR A 91 1.60 -5.41 -6.17
CA THR A 91 1.75 -4.04 -6.70
C THR A 91 1.83 -4.06 -8.23
N ILE A 92 2.58 -5.01 -8.80
CA ILE A 92 2.68 -5.20 -10.25
C ILE A 92 1.31 -5.56 -10.83
N LEU A 93 0.58 -6.48 -10.20
CA LEU A 93 -0.75 -6.89 -10.62
C LEU A 93 -1.73 -5.71 -10.59
N ALA A 94 -1.75 -4.92 -9.52
CA ALA A 94 -2.59 -3.73 -9.44
C ALA A 94 -2.28 -2.74 -10.57
N ARG A 95 -1.00 -2.51 -10.88
CA ARG A 95 -0.59 -1.62 -11.99
C ARG A 95 -1.01 -2.17 -13.36
N LEU A 96 -0.87 -3.47 -13.57
CA LEU A 96 -1.30 -4.12 -14.80
C LEU A 96 -2.82 -3.99 -14.98
N THR A 97 -3.59 -4.22 -13.91
CA THR A 97 -5.04 -4.03 -13.93
C THR A 97 -5.43 -2.59 -14.29
N LEU A 98 -4.78 -1.60 -13.67
CA LEU A 98 -5.03 -0.19 -14.01
C LEU A 98 -4.66 0.15 -15.45
N LEU A 99 -3.57 -0.42 -15.96
CA LEU A 99 -3.15 -0.24 -17.35
C LEU A 99 -4.17 -0.85 -18.32
N VAL A 100 -4.61 -2.09 -18.09
CA VAL A 100 -5.59 -2.78 -18.93
C VAL A 100 -6.93 -2.04 -18.90
N CYS A 101 -7.42 -1.67 -17.71
CA CYS A 101 -8.67 -0.92 -17.58
C CYS A 101 -8.57 0.48 -18.21
N GLY A 102 -7.44 1.17 -18.01
CA GLY A 102 -7.20 2.48 -18.60
C GLY A 102 -7.17 2.43 -20.13
N VAL A 103 -6.47 1.47 -20.72
CA VAL A 103 -6.48 1.25 -22.18
C VAL A 103 -7.88 0.91 -22.67
N GLY A 104 -8.60 0.02 -21.98
CA GLY A 104 -9.97 -0.35 -22.36
C GLY A 104 -10.94 0.83 -22.36
N PHE A 105 -10.93 1.67 -21.31
CA PHE A 105 -11.72 2.90 -21.28
C PHE A 105 -11.31 3.89 -22.38
N GLY A 106 -10.02 3.97 -22.71
CA GLY A 106 -9.51 4.83 -23.78
C GLY A 106 -10.00 4.39 -25.15
N ILE A 107 -9.89 3.09 -25.47
CA ILE A 107 -10.41 2.51 -26.72
C ILE A 107 -11.91 2.77 -26.81
N TRP A 108 -12.65 2.53 -25.72
CA TRP A 108 -14.09 2.72 -25.71
C TRP A 108 -14.49 4.19 -25.90
N ALA A 109 -13.78 5.12 -25.26
CA ALA A 109 -14.00 6.55 -25.49
C ALA A 109 -13.79 6.93 -26.96
N VAL A 110 -12.72 6.42 -27.61
CA VAL A 110 -12.46 6.66 -29.04
C VAL A 110 -13.56 6.08 -29.92
N VAL A 111 -13.99 4.83 -29.67
CA VAL A 111 -15.09 4.21 -30.41
C VAL A 111 -16.37 5.03 -30.28
N GLN A 112 -16.65 5.56 -29.08
CA GLN A 112 -17.84 6.37 -28.84
C GLN A 112 -17.80 7.74 -29.55
N VAL A 113 -16.63 8.38 -29.64
CA VAL A 113 -16.44 9.61 -30.44
C VAL A 113 -16.64 9.34 -31.93
N ILE A 114 -16.15 8.21 -32.43
CA ILE A 114 -16.37 7.82 -33.84
C ILE A 114 -17.86 7.57 -34.08
N ALA A 115 -18.54 6.90 -33.15
CA ALA A 115 -19.97 6.62 -33.24
C ALA A 115 -20.83 7.90 -33.16
N SER A 116 -20.43 8.91 -32.38
CA SER A 116 -21.18 10.17 -32.27
C SER A 116 -21.10 11.03 -33.54
N GLY A 117 -20.01 10.92 -34.30
CA GLY A 117 -19.83 11.65 -35.56
C GLY A 117 -20.89 11.34 -36.64
N GLY A 118 -21.52 10.16 -36.60
CA GLY A 118 -22.59 9.77 -37.52
C GLY A 118 -23.97 10.36 -37.22
N LEU A 119 -24.15 11.00 -36.06
CA LEU A 119 -25.45 11.49 -35.56
C LEU A 119 -25.71 12.97 -35.88
N ILE A 120 -24.75 13.66 -36.52
CA ILE A 120 -24.86 15.05 -36.97
C ILE A 120 -24.69 15.12 -38.49
N PRO A 121 -25.51 14.42 -39.30
CA PRO A 121 -25.48 14.60 -40.74
C PRO A 121 -25.83 16.05 -41.07
N GLN A 122 -24.88 16.73 -41.73
CA GLN A 122 -25.07 18.07 -42.25
C GLN A 122 -25.50 17.96 -43.71
N THR A 123 -26.68 18.48 -44.02
CA THR A 123 -27.11 18.70 -45.41
C THR A 123 -26.75 20.12 -45.82
N LEU A 124 -26.34 20.31 -47.07
CA LEU A 124 -26.16 21.65 -47.63
C LEU A 124 -27.54 22.21 -47.97
N ASP A 125 -27.90 23.34 -47.37
CA ASP A 125 -29.09 24.10 -47.73
C ASP A 125 -28.95 24.69 -49.14
N VAL A 126 -30.05 25.19 -49.72
CA VAL A 126 -30.13 25.83 -51.04
C VAL A 126 -29.11 26.99 -51.20
N GLN A 127 -28.67 27.59 -50.10
CA GLN A 127 -27.65 28.65 -50.05
C GLN A 127 -26.22 28.14 -49.78
N GLY A 128 -26.02 26.83 -49.66
CA GLY A 128 -24.73 26.20 -49.38
C GLY A 128 -24.31 26.23 -47.91
N GLU A 129 -25.21 26.60 -46.99
CA GLU A 129 -24.95 26.55 -45.56
C GLU A 129 -25.22 25.14 -45.00
N ALA A 130 -24.36 24.69 -44.07
CA ALA A 130 -24.52 23.40 -43.42
C ALA A 130 -25.67 23.46 -42.42
N VAL A 131 -26.83 22.89 -42.79
CA VAL A 131 -28.01 22.78 -41.93
C VAL A 131 -28.13 21.33 -41.44
N LEU A 132 -28.50 21.17 -40.17
CA LEU A 132 -28.74 19.86 -39.56
C LEU A 132 -29.90 19.16 -40.28
N ASP A 133 -29.69 17.91 -40.69
CA ASP A 133 -30.75 17.08 -41.26
C ASP A 133 -31.90 16.92 -40.24
N PRO A 134 -33.19 16.89 -40.64
CA PRO A 134 -34.31 16.65 -39.73
C PRO A 134 -34.25 15.31 -38.97
N SER A 135 -33.46 14.35 -39.45
CA SER A 135 -33.18 13.08 -38.76
C SER A 135 -32.01 13.14 -37.77
N ALA A 136 -31.30 14.26 -37.69
CA ALA A 136 -30.20 14.45 -36.74
C ALA A 136 -30.73 14.61 -35.31
N ASP A 137 -30.11 13.90 -34.36
CA ASP A 137 -30.36 14.05 -32.93
C ASP A 137 -29.14 14.68 -32.23
N PRO A 138 -29.09 16.02 -32.14
CA PRO A 138 -27.94 16.72 -31.56
C PRO A 138 -27.83 16.51 -30.05
N GLN A 139 -28.93 16.18 -29.36
CA GLN A 139 -28.96 15.99 -27.90
C GLN A 139 -28.28 14.67 -27.54
N LEU A 140 -28.62 13.60 -28.27
CA LEU A 140 -27.95 12.31 -28.13
C LEU A 140 -26.46 12.40 -28.50
N ALA A 141 -26.11 13.10 -29.58
CA ALA A 141 -24.72 13.31 -29.99
C ALA A 141 -23.90 14.01 -28.89
N THR A 142 -24.47 15.04 -28.26
CA THR A 142 -23.84 15.77 -27.15
C THR A 142 -23.65 14.85 -25.93
N ALA A 143 -24.68 14.12 -25.52
CA ALA A 143 -24.61 13.19 -24.39
C ALA A 143 -23.55 12.08 -24.60
N LEU A 144 -23.43 11.58 -25.84
CA LEU A 144 -22.39 10.62 -26.19
C LEU A 144 -20.99 11.26 -26.11
N MET A 145 -20.84 12.50 -26.57
CA MET A 145 -19.57 13.23 -26.49
C MET A 145 -19.14 13.48 -25.03
N GLU A 146 -20.07 13.90 -24.17
CA GLU A 146 -19.83 14.08 -22.73
C GLU A 146 -19.44 12.77 -22.05
N GLY A 147 -20.16 11.68 -22.36
CA GLY A 147 -19.83 10.34 -21.87
C GLY A 147 -18.46 9.86 -22.35
N ALA A 148 -18.07 10.19 -23.59
CA ALA A 148 -16.76 9.85 -24.12
C ALA A 148 -15.65 10.65 -23.41
N ALA A 149 -15.88 11.94 -23.16
CA ALA A 149 -14.96 12.77 -22.40
C ALA A 149 -14.73 12.25 -20.97
N LEU A 150 -15.79 11.82 -20.29
CA LEU A 150 -15.70 11.22 -18.95
C LEU A 150 -14.86 9.93 -18.98
N ARG A 151 -15.12 9.03 -19.95
CA ARG A 151 -14.36 7.78 -20.12
C ARG A 151 -12.90 8.05 -20.45
N ALA A 152 -12.61 9.04 -21.31
CA ALA A 152 -11.24 9.46 -21.62
C ALA A 152 -10.52 10.04 -20.39
N GLY A 153 -11.22 10.84 -19.57
CA GLY A 153 -10.67 11.36 -18.32
C GLY A 153 -10.30 10.26 -17.33
N VAL A 154 -11.20 9.28 -17.14
CA VAL A 154 -10.91 8.09 -16.29
C VAL A 154 -9.75 7.29 -16.87
N SER A 155 -9.73 7.06 -18.19
CA SER A 155 -8.63 6.37 -18.87
C SER A 155 -7.28 7.02 -18.57
N LEU A 156 -7.15 8.33 -18.80
CA LEU A 156 -5.93 9.09 -18.54
C LEU A 156 -5.54 9.04 -17.06
N GLY A 157 -6.51 9.17 -16.16
CA GLY A 157 -6.28 9.07 -14.72
C GLY A 157 -5.74 7.70 -14.28
N LEU A 158 -6.30 6.62 -14.82
CA LEU A 158 -5.84 5.25 -14.53
C LEU A 158 -4.45 4.99 -15.10
N LEU A 159 -4.17 5.46 -16.33
CA LEU A 159 -2.85 5.35 -16.96
C LEU A 159 -1.79 6.16 -16.19
N ALA A 160 -2.13 7.36 -15.73
CA ALA A 160 -1.25 8.18 -14.91
C ALA A 160 -0.94 7.51 -13.56
N ALA A 161 -1.95 6.92 -12.90
CA ALA A 161 -1.77 6.16 -11.67
C ALA A 161 -0.95 4.87 -11.90
N ALA A 162 -1.11 4.22 -13.06
CA ALA A 162 -0.31 3.04 -13.44
C ALA A 162 1.16 3.39 -13.68
N TRP A 163 1.45 4.56 -14.27
CA TRP A 163 2.82 5.06 -14.44
C TRP A 163 3.41 5.47 -13.08
N ARG A 164 2.73 6.35 -12.34
CA ARG A 164 3.20 6.87 -11.05
C ARG A 164 2.16 6.60 -9.94
N PRO A 165 2.42 5.62 -9.05
CA PRO A 165 1.44 5.18 -8.05
C PRO A 165 1.09 6.23 -7.00
N TYR A 166 1.93 7.26 -6.83
CA TYR A 166 1.66 8.40 -5.95
C TYR A 166 0.34 9.12 -6.28
N TRP A 167 -0.07 9.14 -7.55
CA TRP A 167 -1.31 9.81 -7.98
C TRP A 167 -2.59 9.03 -7.63
N ALA A 168 -2.46 7.78 -7.15
CA ALA A 168 -3.63 6.96 -6.79
C ALA A 168 -4.46 7.54 -5.64
N SER A 169 -3.83 8.30 -4.72
CA SER A 169 -4.51 8.93 -3.58
C SER A 169 -5.55 9.97 -4.03
N GLY A 170 -5.20 10.79 -5.02
CA GLY A 170 -6.11 11.81 -5.57
C GLY A 170 -7.19 11.22 -6.47
N LEU A 171 -6.89 10.10 -7.14
CA LEU A 171 -7.83 9.47 -8.07
C LEU A 171 -8.91 8.62 -7.37
N MET A 172 -8.60 8.06 -6.21
CA MET A 172 -9.46 7.12 -5.49
C MET A 172 -10.86 7.68 -5.17
N PRO A 173 -11.01 8.92 -4.65
CA PRO A 173 -12.34 9.49 -4.42
C PRO A 173 -13.15 9.67 -5.71
N VAL A 174 -12.50 10.05 -6.81
CA VAL A 174 -13.16 10.33 -8.10
C VAL A 174 -13.69 9.03 -8.71
N VAL A 175 -12.82 8.02 -8.87
CA VAL A 175 -13.21 6.73 -9.46
C VAL A 175 -14.15 5.97 -8.53
N GLY A 176 -13.95 6.07 -7.21
CA GLY A 176 -14.84 5.48 -6.21
C GLY A 176 -16.24 6.09 -6.22
N ALA A 177 -16.35 7.41 -6.23
CA ALA A 177 -17.65 8.09 -6.31
C ALA A 177 -18.36 7.78 -7.62
N MET A 178 -17.64 7.83 -8.75
CA MET A 178 -18.19 7.46 -10.05
C MET A 178 -18.70 6.01 -10.04
N GLY A 179 -17.92 5.07 -9.52
CA GLY A 179 -18.35 3.67 -9.34
C GLY A 179 -19.62 3.53 -8.51
N MET A 180 -19.72 4.27 -7.40
CA MET A 180 -20.90 4.25 -6.54
C MET A 180 -22.13 4.79 -7.26
N PHE A 181 -22.05 5.94 -7.94
CA PHE A 181 -23.20 6.51 -8.65
C PHE A 181 -23.66 5.62 -9.82
N PHE A 182 -22.72 5.12 -10.63
CA PHE A 182 -23.06 4.20 -11.73
C PHE A 182 -23.64 2.88 -11.22
N SER A 183 -23.23 2.41 -10.03
CA SER A 183 -23.86 1.24 -9.40
C SER A 183 -25.33 1.50 -9.05
N GLY A 184 -25.68 2.72 -8.64
CA GLY A 184 -27.08 3.10 -8.40
C GLY A 184 -27.89 3.13 -9.69
N PHE A 185 -27.33 3.68 -10.76
CA PHE A 185 -28.00 3.73 -12.07
C PHE A 185 -28.24 2.33 -12.64
N ILE A 186 -27.28 1.41 -12.53
CA ILE A 186 -27.50 0.06 -13.05
C ILE A 186 -28.52 -0.73 -12.21
N VAL A 187 -28.60 -0.50 -10.89
CA VAL A 187 -29.65 -1.09 -10.05
C VAL A 187 -31.03 -0.61 -10.51
N ARG A 188 -31.19 0.69 -10.79
CA ARG A 188 -32.42 1.23 -11.36
C ARG A 188 -32.76 0.55 -12.69
N ASP A 189 -31.82 0.46 -13.61
CA ASP A 189 -32.08 -0.09 -14.95
C ASP A 189 -32.35 -1.60 -14.90
N LEU A 190 -31.77 -2.31 -13.93
CA LEU A 190 -32.07 -3.72 -13.66
C LEU A 190 -33.50 -3.91 -13.14
N VAL A 191 -33.94 -3.05 -12.21
CA VAL A 191 -35.33 -3.05 -11.68
C VAL A 191 -36.34 -2.74 -12.78
N LEU A 192 -35.98 -1.85 -13.71
CA LEU A 192 -36.82 -1.49 -14.85
C LEU A 192 -36.75 -2.50 -16.01
N GLY A 193 -35.86 -3.49 -15.95
CA GLY A 193 -35.67 -4.48 -17.00
C GLY A 193 -35.06 -3.93 -18.30
N VAL A 194 -34.40 -2.76 -18.24
CA VAL A 194 -33.80 -2.07 -19.39
C VAL A 194 -32.27 -2.11 -19.38
N ALA A 195 -31.67 -2.85 -18.43
CA ALA A 195 -30.22 -2.95 -18.30
C ALA A 195 -29.56 -3.52 -19.56
N THR A 196 -28.58 -2.79 -20.08
CA THR A 196 -27.83 -3.20 -21.28
C THR A 196 -26.52 -3.91 -20.93
N SER A 197 -26.03 -4.77 -21.83
CA SER A 197 -24.73 -5.43 -21.65
C SER A 197 -23.57 -4.43 -21.56
N GLU A 198 -23.69 -3.31 -22.29
CA GLU A 198 -22.73 -2.22 -22.26
C GLU A 198 -22.64 -1.56 -20.87
N GLN A 199 -23.77 -1.29 -20.22
CA GLN A 199 -23.80 -0.76 -18.85
C GLN A 199 -23.18 -1.71 -17.84
N ILE A 200 -23.43 -3.03 -17.97
CA ILE A 200 -22.84 -4.05 -17.08
C ILE A 200 -21.31 -4.06 -17.22
N LEU A 201 -20.80 -3.96 -18.45
CA LEU A 201 -19.37 -3.91 -18.73
C LEU A 201 -18.74 -2.62 -18.15
N LEU A 202 -19.43 -1.48 -18.29
CA LEU A 202 -19.01 -0.20 -17.71
C LEU A 202 -18.80 -0.30 -16.19
N ILE A 203 -19.82 -0.78 -15.46
CA ILE A 203 -19.75 -0.85 -14.00
C ILE A 203 -18.70 -1.86 -13.55
N ALA A 204 -18.56 -3.00 -14.23
CA ALA A 204 -17.56 -4.00 -13.90
C ALA A 204 -16.14 -3.44 -14.03
N MET A 205 -15.81 -2.78 -15.15
CA MET A 205 -14.50 -2.16 -15.33
C MET A 205 -14.24 -1.04 -14.32
N LEU A 206 -15.28 -0.26 -13.99
CA LEU A 206 -15.17 0.85 -13.05
C LEU A 206 -14.93 0.37 -11.61
N LEU A 207 -15.65 -0.66 -11.16
CA LEU A 207 -15.45 -1.26 -9.83
C LEU A 207 -14.09 -1.93 -9.71
N VAL A 208 -13.65 -2.66 -10.74
CA VAL A 208 -12.30 -3.26 -10.76
C VAL A 208 -11.23 -2.16 -10.68
N SER A 209 -11.41 -1.05 -11.39
CA SER A 209 -10.50 0.11 -11.34
C SER A 209 -10.50 0.78 -9.96
N ALA A 210 -11.67 0.94 -9.33
CA ALA A 210 -11.80 1.49 -7.99
C ALA A 210 -11.10 0.61 -6.94
N LEU A 211 -11.29 -0.70 -7.01
CA LEU A 211 -10.62 -1.66 -6.13
C LEU A 211 -9.11 -1.67 -6.33
N ALA A 212 -8.63 -1.63 -7.58
CA ALA A 212 -7.21 -1.60 -7.88
C ALA A 212 -6.53 -0.32 -7.38
N THR A 213 -7.18 0.83 -7.53
CA THR A 213 -6.67 2.12 -7.02
C THR A 213 -6.69 2.19 -5.49
N ALA A 214 -7.77 1.73 -4.85
CA ALA A 214 -7.84 1.62 -3.40
C ALA A 214 -6.75 0.68 -2.85
N TRP A 215 -6.52 -0.46 -3.50
CA TRP A 215 -5.46 -1.39 -3.11
C TRP A 215 -4.07 -0.74 -3.21
N LEU A 216 -3.77 -0.08 -4.33
CA LEU A 216 -2.49 0.61 -4.53
C LEU A 216 -2.26 1.71 -3.47
N TRP A 217 -3.32 2.44 -3.11
CA TRP A 217 -3.29 3.46 -2.06
C TRP A 217 -3.00 2.86 -0.67
N ILE A 218 -3.73 1.80 -0.27
CA ILE A 218 -3.50 1.11 1.02
C ILE A 218 -2.05 0.64 1.12
N ARG A 219 -1.52 0.05 0.03
CA ARG A 219 -0.15 -0.46 -0.03
C ARG A 219 0.87 0.66 0.10
N TYR A 220 0.67 1.77 -0.59
CA TYR A 220 1.53 2.94 -0.48
C TYR A 220 1.52 3.50 0.96
N ARG A 221 0.33 3.62 1.58
CA ARG A 221 0.18 4.13 2.94
C ARG A 221 0.82 3.22 3.99
N TYR A 222 0.68 1.91 3.86
CA TYR A 222 1.26 0.92 4.76
C TYR A 222 2.80 0.96 4.74
N VAL A 223 3.39 1.05 3.55
CA VAL A 223 4.85 1.14 3.39
C VAL A 223 5.40 2.41 4.01
N GLN A 224 4.73 3.56 3.82
CA GLN A 224 5.16 4.84 4.38
C GLN A 224 5.18 4.85 5.92
N HIS A 225 4.16 4.29 6.57
CA HIS A 225 4.11 4.19 8.03
C HIS A 225 5.23 3.31 8.60
N ARG A 226 5.56 2.21 7.93
CA ARG A 226 6.62 1.29 8.38
C ARG A 226 8.02 1.94 8.35
N TYR A 227 8.30 2.77 7.34
CA TYR A 227 9.58 3.49 7.28
C TYR A 227 9.71 4.57 8.36
N VAL A 228 8.61 5.25 8.71
CA VAL A 228 8.61 6.26 9.78
C VAL A 228 8.88 5.62 11.15
N GLN A 229 8.27 4.47 11.45
CA GLN A 229 8.52 3.77 12.72
C GLN A 229 9.96 3.25 12.85
N LEU A 230 10.54 2.71 11.78
CA LEU A 230 11.94 2.28 11.77
C LEU A 230 12.92 3.45 11.90
N GLY A 231 12.59 4.61 11.33
CA GLY A 231 13.39 5.83 11.46
C GLY A 231 13.43 6.36 12.89
N ASN A 232 12.32 6.29 13.64
CA ASN A 232 12.29 6.73 15.03
C ASN A 232 13.12 5.83 15.96
N HIS A 233 13.15 4.51 15.74
CA HIS A 233 13.93 3.57 16.55
C HIS A 233 15.45 3.62 16.31
N ILE A 234 15.93 4.37 15.32
CA ILE A 234 17.38 4.54 15.05
C ILE A 234 17.91 5.84 15.69
N ILE A 235 17.01 6.73 16.12
CA ILE A 235 17.35 8.05 16.69
C ILE A 235 17.26 8.05 18.23
N GLU A 236 16.66 7.02 18.83
CA GLU A 236 16.67 6.73 20.28
C GLU A 236 17.72 5.67 20.63
#